data_AF-A0A1F9Z0B1-F1
#
_entry.id   AF-A0A1F9Z0B1-F1
#
_cell.length_a   1.000
_cell.length_b   1.000
_cell.length_c   1.000
_cell.angle_alpha   90.00
_cell.angle_beta   90.00
_cell.angle_gamma   90.00
#
_symmetry.space_group_name_H-M   'P 1'
#
loop_
_entity.id
_entity.type
_entity.pdbx_description
1 polymer ?
#
loop_
_entity_poly.entity_id
_entity_poly.type
_entity_poly.pdbx_seq_one_letter_code
_entity_poly.pdbx_strand_id
1 'polypeptide(L)'
;MKKNINKSDKGVALITTVVLLFAVMIIVLTGAQLISTSFKETKYQQNFVAEAENVARAGIVDTISWFRRQSTVVKSGPSPTPPHWIDEPFNPKYDADPTKSYTIDENIGLVKEYQLSENGVKWARYEIKRQTNPAVAPYDSNAVHDITGSRIPSKQDGDGLAWSIVSTGYVYRKVGTGPFTSPPDILISRAKVSTEIRRIDITRPENSAVIVGNANNVVINKNGRIRGGISNAGIARKSGSPTIDTRGEVTGNPPVAPANGTYDLSVIGIFGISDLELRSLADRCEVVFSTPIPDMSLIYINGNATFTESKPLRSSGILIINGDLTIEEHSNSLYSGLIYITGNAVINTPCLISGCLIVNGSLTLSSSSATDVAEIDYDESWINTVIQQVCQYRENKSLTHTFKLIQGM
;
A
#
# COMPACT_ATOMS: atom_id res chain seq x y z
N MET A 1 72.86 -5.86 -50.75
CA MET A 1 73.56 -4.98 -49.79
C MET A 1 73.49 -5.59 -48.39
N LYS A 2 74.54 -6.26 -47.93
CA LYS A 2 74.68 -6.74 -46.54
C LYS A 2 75.21 -5.58 -45.70
N LYS A 3 74.35 -4.96 -44.89
CA LYS A 3 74.72 -3.88 -43.97
C LYS A 3 75.55 -4.49 -42.84
N ASN A 4 76.83 -4.13 -42.75
CA ASN A 4 77.69 -4.51 -41.63
C ASN A 4 77.17 -3.81 -40.37
N ILE A 5 76.48 -4.58 -39.52
CA ILE A 5 76.07 -4.14 -38.19
C ILE A 5 77.33 -4.17 -37.31
N ASN A 6 77.75 -3.02 -36.81
CA ASN A 6 78.92 -2.92 -35.94
C ASN A 6 78.67 -3.73 -34.65
N LYS A 7 79.68 -4.46 -34.16
CA LYS A 7 79.59 -5.21 -32.88
C LYS A 7 79.16 -4.32 -31.69
N SER A 8 79.40 -3.00 -31.78
CA SER A 8 78.94 -1.97 -30.83
C SER A 8 77.41 -1.89 -30.73
N ASP A 9 76.67 -2.09 -31.82
CA ASP A 9 75.22 -1.91 -31.86
C ASP A 9 74.47 -3.05 -31.12
N LYS A 10 75.10 -4.22 -30.98
CA LYS A 10 74.52 -5.37 -30.26
C LYS A 10 74.45 -5.16 -28.74
N GLY A 11 75.42 -4.44 -28.16
CA GLY A 11 75.43 -4.13 -26.73
C GLY A 11 74.37 -3.09 -26.36
N VAL A 12 74.19 -2.07 -27.22
CA VAL A 12 73.17 -1.03 -27.03
C VAL A 12 71.76 -1.62 -27.14
N ALA A 13 71.52 -2.53 -28.08
CA ALA A 13 70.23 -3.20 -28.25
C ALA A 13 69.82 -4.05 -27.02
N LEU A 14 70.77 -4.72 -26.37
CA LEU A 14 70.50 -5.49 -25.15
C LEU A 14 70.10 -4.57 -24.00
N ILE A 15 70.84 -3.48 -23.81
CA ILE A 15 70.58 -2.50 -22.74
C ILE A 15 69.21 -1.83 -22.94
N THR A 16 68.87 -1.40 -24.15
CA THR A 16 67.55 -0.80 -24.43
C THR A 16 66.43 -1.80 -24.22
N THR A 17 66.60 -3.06 -24.60
CA THR A 17 65.58 -4.11 -24.36
C THR A 17 65.35 -4.35 -22.87
N VAL A 18 66.42 -4.42 -22.07
CA VAL A 18 66.31 -4.61 -20.61
C VAL A 18 65.63 -3.41 -19.96
N VAL A 19 66.02 -2.18 -20.31
CA VAL A 19 65.39 -0.96 -19.79
C VAL A 19 63.91 -0.90 -20.17
N LEU A 20 63.56 -1.25 -21.40
CA LEU A 20 62.17 -1.26 -21.87
C LEU A 20 61.35 -2.34 -21.16
N LEU A 21 61.93 -3.52 -20.90
CA LEU A 21 61.28 -4.59 -20.13
C LEU A 21 61.03 -4.17 -18.68
N PHE A 22 62.00 -3.49 -18.04
CA PHE A 22 61.81 -2.91 -16.70
C PHE A 22 60.73 -1.83 -16.69
N ALA A 23 60.71 -0.94 -17.69
CA ALA A 23 59.68 0.09 -17.83
C ALA A 23 58.29 -0.53 -17.98
N VAL A 24 58.14 -1.56 -18.82
CA VAL A 24 56.88 -2.30 -18.98
C VAL A 24 56.48 -2.98 -17.67
N MET A 25 57.41 -3.61 -16.93
CA MET A 25 57.10 -4.23 -15.64
C MET A 25 56.58 -3.23 -14.61
N ILE A 26 57.20 -2.05 -14.52
CA ILE A 26 56.78 -0.97 -13.61
C ILE A 26 55.38 -0.48 -14.00
N ILE A 27 55.10 -0.30 -15.30
CA ILE A 27 53.79 0.13 -15.79
C ILE A 27 52.71 -0.91 -15.47
N VAL A 28 53.00 -2.20 -15.65
CA VAL A 28 52.05 -3.27 -15.33
C VAL A 28 51.77 -3.34 -13.82
N LEU A 29 52.80 -3.23 -12.98
CA LEU A 29 52.65 -3.26 -11.53
C LEU A 29 51.86 -2.05 -11.00
N THR A 30 52.21 -0.85 -11.46
CA THR A 30 51.49 0.39 -11.09
C THR A 30 50.06 0.38 -11.63
N GLY A 31 49.85 -0.08 -12.86
CA GLY A 31 48.52 -0.30 -13.44
C GLY A 31 47.66 -1.26 -12.62
N ALA A 32 48.22 -2.41 -12.21
CA ALA A 32 47.50 -3.38 -11.37
C ALA A 32 47.16 -2.81 -9.98
N GLN A 33 48.06 -2.03 -9.37
CA GLN A 33 47.80 -1.37 -8.08
C GLN A 33 46.70 -0.30 -8.18
N LEU A 34 46.73 0.53 -9.22
CA LEU A 34 45.70 1.54 -9.48
C LEU A 34 44.33 0.89 -9.69
N ILE A 35 44.28 -0.17 -10.51
CA ILE A 35 43.06 -0.94 -10.77
C ILE A 35 42.53 -1.57 -9.47
N SER A 36 43.39 -2.21 -8.67
CA SER A 36 42.95 -2.83 -7.40
C SER A 36 42.43 -1.79 -6.40
N THR A 37 43.05 -0.61 -6.34
CA THR A 37 42.64 0.47 -5.44
C THR A 37 41.30 1.05 -5.90
N SER A 38 41.16 1.31 -7.20
CA SER A 38 39.91 1.77 -7.81
C SER A 38 38.76 0.78 -7.60
N PHE A 39 38.98 -0.54 -7.75
CA PHE A 39 37.96 -1.55 -7.46
C PHE A 39 37.56 -1.58 -5.99
N LYS A 40 38.53 -1.48 -5.07
CA LYS A 40 38.24 -1.44 -3.63
C LYS A 40 37.40 -0.22 -3.29
N GLU A 41 37.80 0.95 -3.76
CA GLU A 41 37.10 2.21 -3.51
C GLU A 41 35.69 2.19 -4.09
N THR A 42 35.53 1.73 -5.33
CA THR A 42 34.20 1.57 -5.97
C THR A 42 33.31 0.63 -5.16
N LYS A 43 33.84 -0.50 -4.69
CA LYS A 43 33.10 -1.46 -3.86
C LYS A 43 32.70 -0.84 -2.52
N TYR A 44 33.58 -0.07 -1.88
CA TYR A 44 33.26 0.62 -0.63
C TYR A 44 32.15 1.65 -0.84
N GLN A 45 32.24 2.48 -1.89
CA GLN A 45 31.22 3.46 -2.23
C GLN A 45 29.87 2.79 -2.52
N GLN A 46 29.86 1.70 -3.30
CA GLN A 46 28.62 0.95 -3.58
C GLN A 46 27.99 0.38 -2.32
N ASN A 47 28.80 -0.20 -1.41
CA ASN A 47 28.30 -0.74 -0.16
C ASN A 47 27.69 0.35 0.73
N PHE A 48 28.35 1.50 0.89
CA PHE A 48 27.81 2.58 1.71
C PHE A 48 26.53 3.19 1.13
N VAL A 49 26.43 3.30 -0.21
CA VAL A 49 25.19 3.76 -0.85
C VAL A 49 24.05 2.75 -0.66
N ALA A 50 24.34 1.45 -0.78
CA ALA A 50 23.33 0.41 -0.53
C ALA A 50 22.85 0.40 0.93
N GLU A 51 23.75 0.65 1.89
CA GLU A 51 23.37 0.82 3.29
C GLU A 51 22.48 2.05 3.50
N ALA A 52 22.85 3.21 2.95
CA ALA A 52 22.01 4.41 3.04
C ALA A 52 20.64 4.20 2.39
N GLU A 53 20.55 3.43 1.31
CA GLU A 53 19.29 3.05 0.69
C GLU A 53 18.43 2.18 1.63
N ASN A 54 19.02 1.18 2.28
CA ASN A 54 18.33 0.36 3.27
C ASN A 54 17.83 1.20 4.46
N VAL A 55 18.63 2.17 4.91
CA VAL A 55 18.24 3.14 5.95
C VAL A 55 17.06 3.99 5.48
N ALA A 56 17.08 4.50 4.25
CA ALA A 56 15.96 5.25 3.68
C ALA A 56 14.69 4.39 3.58
N ARG A 57 14.80 3.13 3.15
CA ARG A 57 13.67 2.17 3.11
C ARG A 57 13.11 1.88 4.50
N ALA A 58 13.96 1.77 5.52
CA ALA A 58 13.50 1.63 6.90
C ALA A 58 12.63 2.83 7.33
N GLY A 59 13.01 4.05 6.91
CA GLY A 59 12.21 5.25 7.12
C GLY A 59 10.82 5.19 6.46
N ILE A 60 10.73 4.64 5.24
CA ILE A 60 9.44 4.42 4.55
C ILE A 60 8.56 3.46 5.35
N VAL A 61 9.12 2.34 5.81
CA VAL A 61 8.39 1.32 6.59
C VAL A 61 7.87 1.90 7.91
N ASP A 62 8.68 2.69 8.62
CA ASP A 62 8.26 3.34 9.87
C ASP A 62 7.18 4.41 9.62
N THR A 63 7.27 5.14 8.51
CA THR A 63 6.25 6.12 8.10
C THR A 63 4.92 5.43 7.80
N ILE A 64 4.91 4.34 7.03
CA ILE A 64 3.71 3.53 6.79
C ILE A 64 3.12 3.04 8.12
N SER A 65 3.98 2.57 9.02
CA SER A 65 3.57 2.10 10.35
C SER A 65 2.97 3.24 11.19
N TRP A 66 3.49 4.46 11.07
CA TRP A 66 2.92 5.65 11.68
C TRP A 66 1.50 5.93 11.15
N PHE A 67 1.30 5.91 9.83
CA PHE A 67 0.00 6.09 9.20
C PHE A 67 -1.02 5.02 9.61
N ARG A 68 -0.59 3.75 9.73
CA ARG A 68 -1.43 2.63 10.17
C ARG A 68 -1.85 2.69 11.63
N ARG A 69 -1.05 3.33 12.49
CA ARG A 69 -1.36 3.52 13.91
C ARG A 69 -2.41 4.60 14.16
N GLN A 70 -2.73 5.41 13.15
CA GLN A 70 -3.74 6.46 13.30
C GLN A 70 -5.14 5.83 13.36
N SER A 71 -5.93 6.22 14.35
CA SER A 71 -7.29 5.70 14.57
C SER A 71 -8.26 6.14 13.47
N THR A 72 -7.97 7.25 12.80
CA THR A 72 -8.76 7.82 11.71
C THR A 72 -7.92 7.95 10.45
N VAL A 73 -8.56 8.32 9.33
CA VAL A 73 -7.84 8.78 8.14
C VAL A 73 -6.99 9.99 8.53
N VAL A 74 -5.72 9.98 8.11
CA VAL A 74 -4.82 11.11 8.26
C VAL A 74 -5.21 12.09 7.19
N LYS A 75 -6.09 13.03 7.53
CA LYS A 75 -6.66 13.99 6.59
C LYS A 75 -6.69 15.35 7.23
N SER A 76 -6.57 16.39 6.43
CA SER A 76 -6.89 17.73 6.90
C SER A 76 -8.39 17.71 7.23
N GLY A 77 -8.81 18.39 8.28
CA GLY A 77 -10.24 18.62 8.50
C GLY A 77 -10.87 19.27 7.24
N PRO A 78 -12.20 19.50 7.21
CA PRO A 78 -12.81 20.21 6.08
C PRO A 78 -12.00 21.46 5.72
N SER A 79 -11.37 21.43 4.55
CA SER A 79 -10.32 22.33 4.11
C SER A 79 -10.89 23.73 3.79
N PRO A 80 -10.22 24.84 4.16
CA PRO A 80 -9.81 25.11 5.53
C PRO A 80 -10.34 26.48 5.99
N THR A 81 -10.80 26.56 7.23
CA THR A 81 -10.65 27.81 7.98
C THR A 81 -9.18 27.91 8.41
N PRO A 82 -8.49 29.06 8.19
CA PRO A 82 -7.12 29.24 8.66
C PRO A 82 -6.98 28.92 10.15
N PRO A 83 -5.86 28.32 10.61
CA PRO A 83 -4.57 28.19 9.92
C PRO A 83 -4.22 26.77 9.40
N HIS A 84 -5.20 25.96 9.01
CA HIS A 84 -4.94 24.58 8.55
C HIS A 84 -4.45 24.52 7.09
N TRP A 85 -3.45 23.68 6.80
CA TRP A 85 -2.99 23.36 5.44
C TRP A 85 -3.04 21.85 5.18
N ILE A 86 -3.00 21.48 3.90
CA ILE A 86 -3.30 20.14 3.39
C ILE A 86 -2.45 19.04 4.05
N ASP A 87 -1.16 19.31 4.23
CA ASP A 87 -0.17 18.35 4.74
C ASP A 87 0.03 18.39 6.27
N GLU A 88 -0.61 19.33 6.96
CA GLU A 88 -0.53 19.47 8.42
C GLU A 88 -0.80 18.15 9.20
N PRO A 89 -1.74 17.27 8.78
CA PRO A 89 -2.02 16.03 9.49
C PRO A 89 -0.82 15.10 9.66
N PHE A 90 0.18 15.17 8.76
CA PHE A 90 1.43 14.44 8.95
C PHE A 90 2.32 15.18 9.96
N ASN A 91 2.08 14.91 11.24
CA ASN A 91 2.72 15.60 12.36
C ASN A 91 3.20 14.61 13.43
N PRO A 92 4.23 13.79 13.13
CA PRO A 92 4.83 12.90 14.11
C PRO A 92 5.36 13.69 15.31
N LYS A 93 5.04 13.20 16.52
CA LYS A 93 5.37 13.85 17.79
C LYS A 93 6.50 13.14 18.53
N TYR A 94 7.34 13.96 19.15
CA TYR A 94 8.29 13.56 20.15
C TYR A 94 7.56 13.44 21.49
N ASP A 95 7.84 12.35 22.19
CA ASP A 95 7.42 12.17 23.58
C ASP A 95 8.68 12.03 24.44
N ALA A 96 8.62 12.52 25.67
CA ALA A 96 9.70 12.36 26.64
C ALA A 96 9.91 10.87 27.00
N ASP A 97 8.85 10.06 26.88
CA ASP A 97 8.93 8.60 26.94
C ASP A 97 9.38 8.05 25.58
N PRO A 98 10.61 7.50 25.46
CA PRO A 98 11.14 7.00 24.19
C PRO A 98 10.29 5.88 23.56
N THR A 99 9.48 5.18 24.36
CA THR A 99 8.60 4.11 23.87
C THR A 99 7.35 4.65 23.16
N LYS A 100 6.96 5.90 23.47
CA LYS A 100 5.81 6.59 22.87
C LYS A 100 6.23 7.61 21.82
N SER A 101 7.50 8.00 21.84
CA SER A 101 8.07 8.95 20.89
C SER A 101 8.13 8.37 19.48
N TYR A 102 7.52 9.05 18.51
CA TYR A 102 7.58 8.63 17.11
C TYR A 102 8.85 9.12 16.42
N THR A 103 9.36 10.28 16.84
CA THR A 103 10.48 10.98 16.21
C THR A 103 11.42 11.55 17.26
N ILE A 104 12.71 11.64 16.96
CA ILE A 104 13.68 12.37 17.79
C ILE A 104 13.71 13.88 17.50
N ASP A 105 13.10 14.32 16.38
CA ASP A 105 13.06 15.72 15.96
C ASP A 105 11.75 16.04 15.20
N GLU A 106 10.79 16.66 15.90
CA GLU A 106 9.49 17.03 15.33
C GLU A 106 9.58 18.13 14.25
N ASN A 107 10.63 18.96 14.28
CA ASN A 107 10.73 20.07 13.35
C ASN A 107 10.97 19.57 11.93
N ILE A 108 11.73 18.48 11.80
CA ILE A 108 11.96 17.81 10.53
C ILE A 108 10.74 16.96 10.17
N GLY A 109 10.23 16.14 11.07
CA GLY A 109 9.16 15.19 10.79
C GLY A 109 9.43 13.86 11.48
N LEU A 110 9.44 12.74 10.75
CA LEU A 110 9.77 11.43 11.32
C LEU A 110 11.27 11.17 11.17
N VAL A 111 11.97 11.14 12.30
CA VAL A 111 13.42 10.99 12.36
C VAL A 111 13.77 9.93 13.38
N LYS A 112 14.64 8.99 12.98
CA LYS A 112 15.32 8.09 13.92
C LYS A 112 16.79 7.94 13.58
N GLU A 113 17.57 7.65 14.60
CA GLU A 113 19.00 7.42 14.55
C GLU A 113 19.31 6.09 15.27
N TYR A 114 20.21 5.29 14.69
CA TYR A 114 20.65 4.03 15.28
C TYR A 114 22.07 3.68 14.84
N GLN A 115 22.76 2.92 15.67
CA GLN A 115 24.14 2.51 15.44
C GLN A 115 24.21 1.32 14.47
N LEU A 116 25.10 1.40 13.46
CA LEU A 116 25.31 0.34 12.47
C LEU A 116 26.51 -0.56 12.81
N SER A 117 27.56 -0.02 13.41
CA SER A 117 28.77 -0.79 13.76
C SER A 117 28.79 -1.11 15.25
N GLU A 118 29.20 -2.32 15.64
CA GLU A 118 29.39 -2.71 17.05
C GLU A 118 30.32 -1.74 17.81
N ASN A 119 31.33 -1.19 17.13
CA ASN A 119 32.32 -0.28 17.70
C ASN A 119 31.80 1.15 18.00
N GLY A 120 30.53 1.47 17.74
CA GLY A 120 29.95 2.79 18.05
C GLY A 120 30.32 3.93 17.09
N VAL A 121 31.13 3.66 16.07
CA VAL A 121 31.68 4.70 15.19
C VAL A 121 30.76 5.02 14.01
N LYS A 122 30.03 4.03 13.49
CA LYS A 122 29.15 4.15 12.32
C LYS A 122 27.69 4.21 12.74
N TRP A 123 27.00 5.24 12.28
CA TRP A 123 25.61 5.51 12.59
C TRP A 123 24.79 5.64 11.32
N ALA A 124 23.51 5.32 11.46
CA ALA A 124 22.48 5.52 10.46
C ALA A 124 21.43 6.48 11.00
N ARG A 125 20.91 7.30 10.10
CA ARG A 125 19.77 8.17 10.37
C ARG A 125 18.88 8.19 9.14
N TYR A 126 17.57 8.14 9.35
CA TYR A 126 16.63 8.50 8.29
C TYR A 126 15.84 9.74 8.69
N GLU A 127 15.45 10.50 7.67
CA GLU A 127 14.61 11.68 7.80
C GLU A 127 13.48 11.62 6.78
N ILE A 128 12.25 11.71 7.29
CA ILE A 128 11.06 11.92 6.50
C ILE A 128 10.53 13.28 6.89
N LYS A 129 10.58 14.19 5.94
CA LYS A 129 10.24 15.58 6.21
C LYS A 129 8.73 15.76 6.25
N ARG A 130 8.26 16.59 7.17
CA ARG A 130 6.89 17.13 7.14
C ARG A 130 6.89 18.48 6.43
N GLN A 131 5.80 18.80 5.74
CA GLN A 131 5.62 20.14 5.18
C GLN A 131 5.24 21.10 6.32
N THR A 132 6.12 22.06 6.59
CA THR A 132 5.81 23.19 7.48
C THR A 132 4.80 24.12 6.82
N ASN A 133 4.09 24.94 7.61
CA ASN A 133 3.09 25.87 7.10
C ASN A 133 3.62 26.65 5.87
N PRO A 134 3.02 26.46 4.68
CA PRO A 134 3.45 27.15 3.46
C PRO A 134 3.43 28.68 3.54
N ALA A 135 2.65 29.24 4.47
CA ALA A 135 2.63 30.68 4.74
C ALA A 135 3.89 31.18 5.47
N VAL A 136 4.63 30.28 6.13
CA VAL A 136 5.84 30.60 6.91
C VAL A 136 7.11 30.12 6.21
N ALA A 137 7.05 28.99 5.52
CA ALA A 137 8.18 28.38 4.82
C ALA A 137 7.74 27.91 3.43
N PRO A 138 8.62 27.96 2.42
CA PRO A 138 8.27 27.52 1.08
C PRO A 138 7.91 26.03 1.03
N TYR A 139 7.18 25.65 -0.02
CA TYR A 139 6.89 24.25 -0.34
C TYR A 139 8.19 23.44 -0.51
N ASP A 140 8.37 22.35 0.24
CA ASP A 140 9.50 21.43 0.11
C ASP A 140 9.05 20.16 -0.60
N SER A 141 9.44 19.97 -1.85
CA SER A 141 9.08 18.79 -2.66
C SER A 141 9.57 17.44 -2.11
N ASN A 142 10.44 17.45 -1.09
CA ASN A 142 10.92 16.25 -0.40
C ASN A 142 10.16 15.98 0.92
N ALA A 143 9.14 16.77 1.24
CA ALA A 143 8.26 16.50 2.36
C ALA A 143 7.20 15.45 1.99
N VAL A 144 6.53 14.95 3.03
CA VAL A 144 5.33 14.14 2.89
C VAL A 144 4.19 15.04 2.48
N HIS A 145 3.52 14.65 1.38
CA HIS A 145 2.42 15.42 0.80
C HIS A 145 1.19 14.56 0.59
N ASP A 146 0.03 15.11 0.89
CA ASP A 146 -1.24 14.55 0.44
C ASP A 146 -1.39 14.81 -1.06
N ILE A 147 -1.55 13.73 -1.82
CA ILE A 147 -1.70 13.74 -3.28
C ILE A 147 -3.06 13.17 -3.70
N THR A 148 -4.05 13.19 -2.80
CA THR A 148 -5.35 12.56 -2.99
C THR A 148 -6.08 13.10 -4.21
N GLY A 149 -6.18 14.41 -4.39
CA GLY A 149 -6.84 15.02 -5.55
C GLY A 149 -6.10 14.77 -6.86
N SER A 150 -4.79 14.54 -6.80
CA SER A 150 -3.98 14.16 -7.97
C SER A 150 -4.10 12.67 -8.35
N ARG A 151 -4.50 11.80 -7.41
CA ARG A 151 -4.54 10.34 -7.62
C ARG A 151 -5.94 9.76 -7.68
N ILE A 152 -6.92 10.38 -7.02
CA ILE A 152 -8.28 9.86 -6.89
C ILE A 152 -9.25 10.86 -7.52
N PRO A 153 -9.89 10.50 -8.65
CA PRO A 153 -10.96 11.32 -9.22
C PRO A 153 -12.05 11.58 -8.17
N SER A 154 -12.66 12.77 -8.20
CA SER A 154 -13.72 13.23 -7.28
C SER A 154 -13.31 13.52 -5.84
N LYS A 155 -12.04 13.37 -5.47
CA LYS A 155 -11.50 13.72 -4.15
C LYS A 155 -10.59 14.96 -4.26
N GLN A 156 -10.26 15.55 -3.12
CA GLN A 156 -9.39 16.73 -3.05
C GLN A 156 -8.13 16.41 -2.25
N ASP A 157 -7.04 17.11 -2.57
CA ASP A 157 -5.85 17.07 -1.70
C ASP A 157 -6.29 17.53 -0.30
N GLY A 158 -5.96 16.73 0.71
CA GLY A 158 -6.36 16.95 2.10
C GLY A 158 -7.36 15.93 2.62
N ASP A 159 -7.97 15.12 1.75
CA ASP A 159 -8.82 13.99 2.12
C ASP A 159 -8.04 12.82 2.73
N GLY A 160 -6.71 12.80 2.57
CA GLY A 160 -5.84 11.88 3.27
C GLY A 160 -5.79 10.46 2.73
N LEU A 161 -6.28 10.22 1.51
CA LEU A 161 -6.40 8.88 0.94
C LEU A 161 -5.16 8.44 0.18
N ALA A 162 -4.36 9.36 -0.35
CA ALA A 162 -3.09 9.07 -1.00
C ALA A 162 -2.01 10.04 -0.53
N TRP A 163 -0.84 9.52 -0.18
CA TRP A 163 0.29 10.32 0.28
C TRP A 163 1.56 9.97 -0.49
N SER A 164 2.31 11.00 -0.88
CA SER A 164 3.68 10.88 -1.37
C SER A 164 4.63 10.94 -0.18
N ILE A 165 5.56 9.98 -0.09
CA ILE A 165 6.55 9.92 0.99
C ILE A 165 7.94 9.92 0.36
N VAL A 166 8.81 10.80 0.85
CA VAL A 166 10.23 10.79 0.54
C VAL A 166 11.03 10.61 1.83
N SER A 167 11.84 9.56 1.87
CA SER A 167 12.76 9.26 2.96
C SER A 167 14.19 9.48 2.50
N THR A 168 14.96 10.23 3.30
CA THR A 168 16.39 10.39 3.11
C THR A 168 17.14 9.57 4.15
N GLY A 169 17.95 8.61 3.70
CA GLY A 169 18.84 7.83 4.55
C GLY A 169 20.26 8.39 4.52
N TYR A 170 20.88 8.44 5.69
CA TYR A 170 22.24 8.91 5.90
C TYR A 170 23.04 7.83 6.63
N VAL A 171 24.27 7.61 6.18
CA VAL A 171 25.27 6.84 6.92
C VAL A 171 26.44 7.78 7.20
N TYR A 172 26.84 7.86 8.45
CA TYR A 172 27.87 8.79 8.88
C TYR A 172 28.73 8.18 9.99
N ARG A 173 29.90 8.77 10.16
CA ARG A 173 30.78 8.53 11.28
C ARG A 173 30.45 9.53 12.37
N LYS A 174 30.01 9.04 13.53
CA LYS A 174 29.78 9.86 14.71
C LYS A 174 31.07 9.98 15.49
N VAL A 175 31.55 11.20 15.67
CA VAL A 175 32.80 11.50 16.41
C VAL A 175 32.48 12.33 17.66
N GLY A 176 31.40 13.13 17.62
CA GLY A 176 30.92 13.90 18.77
C GLY A 176 29.69 13.29 19.46
N THR A 177 29.32 13.86 20.61
CA THR A 177 28.04 13.62 21.28
C THR A 177 26.93 14.60 20.86
N GLY A 178 27.24 15.52 19.93
CA GLY A 178 26.32 16.53 19.44
C GLY A 178 25.22 15.96 18.55
N PRO A 179 24.24 16.80 18.16
CA PRO A 179 23.19 16.41 17.23
C PRO A 179 23.79 16.10 15.84
N PHE A 180 23.06 15.31 15.06
CA PHE A 180 23.44 14.91 13.70
C PHE A 180 24.02 16.08 12.90
N THR A 181 25.18 15.84 12.25
CA THR A 181 25.97 16.81 11.46
C THR A 181 26.65 17.94 12.23
N SER A 182 26.60 17.94 13.56
CA SER A 182 27.47 18.82 14.33
C SER A 182 28.92 18.39 14.12
N PRO A 183 29.86 19.31 13.82
CA PRO A 183 31.28 18.97 13.83
C PRO A 183 31.63 18.28 15.15
N PRO A 184 32.30 17.12 15.16
CA PRO A 184 33.16 16.56 14.10
C PRO A 184 32.57 15.37 13.27
N ASP A 185 31.26 15.24 13.15
CA ASP A 185 30.65 14.13 12.42
C ASP A 185 30.93 14.18 10.90
N ILE A 186 31.22 13.03 10.28
CA ILE A 186 31.56 12.93 8.85
C ILE A 186 30.49 12.13 8.12
N LEU A 187 29.80 12.74 7.17
CA LEU A 187 28.85 12.06 6.29
C LEU A 187 29.60 11.11 5.32
N ILE A 188 29.21 9.84 5.31
CA ILE A 188 29.84 8.81 4.46
C ILE A 188 29.02 8.62 3.18
N SER A 189 27.70 8.48 3.33
CA SER A 189 26.80 8.29 2.19
C SER A 189 25.40 8.79 2.49
N ARG A 190 24.67 9.08 1.40
CA ARG A 190 23.28 9.54 1.42
C ARG A 190 22.50 8.89 0.28
N ALA A 191 21.29 8.44 0.57
CA ALA A 191 20.37 7.96 -0.44
C ALA A 191 18.97 8.52 -0.18
N LYS A 192 18.16 8.66 -1.23
CA LYS A 192 16.75 9.01 -1.11
C LYS A 192 15.89 7.93 -1.73
N VAL A 193 14.80 7.60 -1.05
CA VAL A 193 13.78 6.67 -1.55
C VAL A 193 12.43 7.38 -1.46
N SER A 194 11.67 7.35 -2.55
CA SER A 194 10.30 7.84 -2.56
C SER A 194 9.32 6.72 -2.86
N THR A 195 8.15 6.78 -2.25
CA THR A 195 7.04 5.86 -2.51
C THR A 195 5.72 6.59 -2.34
N GLU A 196 4.65 5.99 -2.83
CA GLU A 196 3.29 6.44 -2.53
C GLU A 196 2.62 5.42 -1.61
N ILE A 197 1.83 5.91 -0.66
CA ILE A 197 0.93 5.08 0.13
C ILE A 197 -0.49 5.46 -0.20
N ARG A 198 -1.38 4.47 -0.15
CA ARG A 198 -2.80 4.69 -0.37
C ARG A 198 -3.65 3.97 0.64
N ARG A 199 -4.76 4.59 0.99
CA ARG A 199 -5.84 4.03 1.77
C ARG A 199 -7.00 3.74 0.83
N ILE A 200 -7.63 2.59 1.01
CA ILE A 200 -8.86 2.28 0.27
C ILE A 200 -9.99 3.04 0.96
N ASP A 201 -10.73 3.83 0.20
CA ASP A 201 -11.93 4.51 0.71
C ASP A 201 -13.14 3.67 0.33
N ILE A 202 -13.95 3.25 1.30
CA ILE A 202 -15.21 2.55 0.98
C ILE A 202 -16.34 3.56 1.09
N THR A 203 -16.80 4.04 -0.06
CA THR A 203 -18.01 4.85 -0.16
C THR A 203 -19.19 3.96 -0.53
N ARG A 204 -20.09 3.72 0.42
CA ARG A 204 -21.33 2.98 0.14
C ARG A 204 -22.41 3.99 -0.26
N PRO A 205 -23.20 3.73 -1.32
CA PRO A 205 -24.30 4.62 -1.68
C PRO A 205 -25.37 4.72 -0.60
N GLU A 206 -25.57 3.67 0.19
CA GLU A 206 -26.55 3.62 1.29
C GLU A 206 -26.12 2.56 2.31
N ASN A 207 -26.53 2.72 3.57
CA ASN A 207 -26.38 1.67 4.57
C ASN A 207 -27.48 0.62 4.37
N SER A 208 -27.11 -0.56 3.87
CA SER A 208 -28.05 -1.68 3.67
C SER A 208 -27.36 -3.02 3.59
N ALA A 209 -28.10 -4.11 3.82
CA ALA A 209 -27.60 -5.48 3.70
C ALA A 209 -27.22 -5.80 2.24
N VAL A 210 -28.05 -5.36 1.30
CA VAL A 210 -27.87 -5.59 -0.13
C VAL A 210 -27.98 -4.30 -0.93
N ILE A 211 -26.98 -4.01 -1.76
CA ILE A 211 -26.95 -2.85 -2.66
C ILE A 211 -26.95 -3.36 -4.11
N VAL A 212 -27.95 -2.96 -4.90
CA VAL A 212 -28.14 -3.45 -6.28
C VAL A 212 -28.45 -2.35 -7.30
N GLY A 213 -27.99 -2.52 -8.54
CA GLY A 213 -28.29 -1.58 -9.62
C GLY A 213 -29.79 -1.47 -9.88
N ASN A 214 -30.39 -2.59 -10.30
CA ASN A 214 -31.81 -2.69 -10.63
C ASN A 214 -32.45 -3.81 -9.80
N ALA A 215 -33.35 -3.46 -8.89
CA ALA A 215 -33.98 -4.43 -8.02
C ALA A 215 -34.94 -5.38 -8.76
N ASN A 216 -35.36 -5.10 -10.01
CA ASN A 216 -36.12 -6.07 -10.81
C ASN A 216 -35.32 -7.37 -11.05
N ASN A 217 -33.99 -7.31 -10.96
CA ASN A 217 -33.10 -8.47 -11.10
C ASN A 217 -32.83 -9.18 -9.77
N VAL A 218 -33.52 -8.80 -8.70
CA VAL A 218 -33.39 -9.42 -7.38
C VAL A 218 -34.58 -10.34 -7.16
N VAL A 219 -34.28 -11.62 -6.96
CA VAL A 219 -35.25 -12.66 -6.63
C VAL A 219 -34.89 -13.25 -5.28
N ILE A 220 -35.82 -13.20 -4.34
CA ILE A 220 -35.69 -13.77 -3.01
C ILE A 220 -36.68 -14.92 -2.93
N ASN A 221 -36.14 -16.13 -3.04
CA ASN A 221 -36.94 -17.35 -2.99
C ASN A 221 -37.32 -17.69 -1.55
N LYS A 222 -38.14 -18.73 -1.40
CA LYS A 222 -38.47 -19.35 -0.11
C LYS A 222 -37.23 -19.51 0.78
N ASN A 223 -37.37 -19.14 2.06
CA ASN A 223 -36.33 -19.17 3.08
C ASN A 223 -35.10 -18.28 2.82
N GLY A 224 -35.12 -17.43 1.79
CA GLY A 224 -34.17 -16.33 1.65
C GLY A 224 -34.54 -15.21 2.61
N ARG A 225 -33.56 -14.71 3.37
CA ARG A 225 -33.75 -13.62 4.34
C ARG A 225 -32.74 -12.51 4.10
N ILE A 226 -33.22 -11.28 3.99
CA ILE A 226 -32.39 -10.07 3.98
C ILE A 226 -32.80 -9.21 5.16
N ARG A 227 -31.83 -8.85 6.01
CA ARG A 227 -32.07 -8.07 7.23
C ARG A 227 -31.26 -6.80 7.23
N GLY A 228 -31.93 -5.67 7.05
CA GLY A 228 -31.31 -4.34 7.12
C GLY A 228 -31.09 -3.82 8.55
N GLY A 229 -31.61 -4.51 9.57
CA GLY A 229 -31.62 -4.01 10.94
C GLY A 229 -32.70 -2.95 11.19
N ILE A 230 -32.60 -2.22 12.31
CA ILE A 230 -33.68 -1.34 12.81
C ILE A 230 -33.75 0.00 12.06
N SER A 231 -32.60 0.57 11.71
CA SER A 231 -32.49 1.92 11.14
C SER A 231 -32.05 1.97 9.69
N ASN A 232 -31.63 0.84 9.11
CA ASN A 232 -31.07 0.78 7.77
C ASN A 232 -31.98 -0.02 6.84
N ALA A 233 -31.77 0.16 5.54
CA ALA A 233 -32.58 -0.53 4.55
C ALA A 233 -32.16 -2.01 4.42
N GLY A 234 -33.11 -2.89 4.12
CA GLY A 234 -32.78 -4.26 3.73
C GLY A 234 -32.06 -4.27 2.38
N ILE A 235 -32.69 -3.67 1.39
CA ILE A 235 -32.16 -3.55 0.02
C ILE A 235 -32.12 -2.07 -0.38
N ALA A 236 -30.94 -1.58 -0.73
CA ALA A 236 -30.76 -0.32 -1.43
C ALA A 236 -30.70 -0.53 -2.94
N ARG A 237 -31.37 0.34 -3.71
CA ARG A 237 -31.48 0.22 -5.17
C ARG A 237 -31.44 1.57 -5.88
N LYS A 238 -31.02 1.57 -7.14
CA LYS A 238 -31.23 2.71 -8.05
C LYS A 238 -32.66 2.76 -8.59
N SER A 239 -33.18 1.61 -9.02
CA SER A 239 -34.47 1.47 -9.68
C SER A 239 -35.06 0.06 -9.52
N GLY A 240 -36.29 -0.15 -9.98
CA GLY A 240 -36.98 -1.46 -9.99
C GLY A 240 -37.48 -1.92 -8.61
N SER A 241 -38.14 -3.06 -8.50
CA SER A 241 -38.55 -3.64 -7.22
C SER A 241 -38.19 -5.12 -7.17
N PRO A 242 -37.71 -5.64 -6.02
CA PRO A 242 -37.36 -7.05 -5.89
C PRO A 242 -38.59 -7.94 -5.99
N THR A 243 -38.42 -9.14 -6.53
CA THR A 243 -39.41 -10.20 -6.47
C THR A 243 -39.17 -11.01 -5.20
N ILE A 244 -40.14 -10.99 -4.28
CA ILE A 244 -40.05 -11.67 -2.99
C ILE A 244 -41.12 -12.77 -2.98
N ASP A 245 -40.68 -14.03 -2.85
CA ASP A 245 -41.57 -15.17 -2.65
C ASP A 245 -42.39 -14.98 -1.37
N THR A 246 -43.58 -15.59 -1.29
CA THR A 246 -44.45 -15.56 -0.10
C THR A 246 -43.73 -16.05 1.17
N ARG A 247 -42.68 -16.86 1.03
CA ARG A 247 -41.84 -17.34 2.15
C ARG A 247 -40.42 -16.74 2.17
N GLY A 248 -40.15 -15.74 1.35
CA GLY A 248 -38.96 -14.90 1.45
C GLY A 248 -39.20 -13.76 2.44
N GLU A 249 -38.15 -13.27 3.09
CA GLU A 249 -38.25 -12.19 4.09
C GLU A 249 -37.26 -11.08 3.77
N VAL A 250 -37.74 -9.84 3.74
CA VAL A 250 -36.89 -8.64 3.70
C VAL A 250 -37.32 -7.73 4.84
N THR A 251 -36.41 -7.46 5.76
CA THR A 251 -36.61 -6.53 6.88
C THR A 251 -35.64 -5.36 6.79
N GLY A 252 -35.98 -4.28 7.48
CA GLY A 252 -35.29 -2.99 7.40
C GLY A 252 -36.28 -1.85 7.53
N ASN A 253 -35.78 -0.63 7.68
CA ASN A 253 -36.61 0.56 7.74
C ASN A 253 -36.10 1.65 6.78
N PRO A 254 -36.58 1.70 5.52
CA PRO A 254 -37.57 0.80 4.91
C PRO A 254 -36.95 -0.55 4.46
N PRO A 255 -37.74 -1.63 4.28
CA PRO A 255 -37.22 -2.91 3.78
C PRO A 255 -36.52 -2.78 2.42
N VAL A 256 -37.03 -1.89 1.55
CA VAL A 256 -36.43 -1.54 0.26
C VAL A 256 -36.39 -0.03 0.15
N ALA A 257 -35.19 0.55 0.03
CA ALA A 257 -34.99 1.98 -0.12
C ALA A 257 -34.44 2.32 -1.52
N PRO A 258 -34.90 3.41 -2.17
CA PRO A 258 -34.08 4.04 -3.18
C PRO A 258 -32.81 4.59 -2.49
N ALA A 259 -31.66 4.47 -3.14
CA ALA A 259 -30.45 5.03 -2.59
C ALA A 259 -30.44 6.56 -2.69
N ASN A 260 -29.92 7.22 -1.67
CA ASN A 260 -29.84 8.68 -1.62
C ASN A 260 -28.54 9.17 -2.26
N GLY A 261 -28.62 10.07 -3.24
CA GLY A 261 -27.45 10.74 -3.84
C GLY A 261 -26.84 10.03 -5.06
N THR A 262 -25.52 10.14 -5.24
CA THR A 262 -24.79 9.60 -6.39
C THR A 262 -24.70 8.07 -6.28
N TYR A 263 -25.58 7.38 -6.99
CA TYR A 263 -25.58 5.92 -7.04
C TYR A 263 -24.63 5.38 -8.13
N ASP A 264 -23.37 5.22 -7.74
CA ASP A 264 -22.34 4.60 -8.57
C ASP A 264 -21.87 3.27 -7.94
N LEU A 265 -22.17 2.16 -8.63
CA LEU A 265 -21.73 0.81 -8.23
C LEU A 265 -20.44 0.38 -8.95
N SER A 266 -19.79 1.27 -9.68
CA SER A 266 -18.48 0.98 -10.25
C SER A 266 -17.44 0.75 -9.16
N VAL A 267 -16.36 0.05 -9.49
CA VAL A 267 -15.23 -0.17 -8.57
C VAL A 267 -14.70 1.17 -8.04
N ILE A 268 -14.63 2.19 -8.89
CA ILE A 268 -14.15 3.52 -8.49
C ILE A 268 -15.15 4.25 -7.60
N GLY A 269 -16.46 4.09 -7.83
CA GLY A 269 -17.49 4.66 -6.97
C GLY A 269 -17.50 4.07 -5.56
N ILE A 270 -17.29 2.76 -5.45
CA ILE A 270 -17.30 2.05 -4.16
C ILE A 270 -15.95 2.16 -3.43
N PHE A 271 -14.84 1.93 -4.12
CA PHE A 271 -13.50 1.81 -3.49
C PHE A 271 -12.60 3.04 -3.69
N GLY A 272 -13.04 4.03 -4.47
CA GLY A 272 -12.26 5.24 -4.77
C GLY A 272 -11.01 4.99 -5.62
N ILE A 273 -10.81 3.79 -6.16
CA ILE A 273 -9.61 3.42 -6.94
C ILE A 273 -9.99 2.64 -8.19
N SER A 274 -9.08 2.60 -9.16
CA SER A 274 -9.27 1.80 -10.36
C SER A 274 -9.19 0.29 -10.05
N ASP A 275 -9.82 -0.53 -10.89
CA ASP A 275 -9.79 -1.99 -10.77
C ASP A 275 -8.35 -2.56 -10.79
N LEU A 276 -7.48 -2.00 -11.64
CA LEU A 276 -6.08 -2.42 -11.72
C LEU A 276 -5.31 -2.12 -10.42
N GLU A 277 -5.56 -0.97 -9.80
CA GLU A 277 -4.94 -0.59 -8.53
C GLU A 277 -5.51 -1.40 -7.37
N LEU A 278 -6.81 -1.65 -7.37
CA LEU A 278 -7.44 -2.52 -6.37
C LEU A 278 -6.83 -3.92 -6.41
N ARG A 279 -6.60 -4.45 -7.61
CA ARG A 279 -5.93 -5.74 -7.81
C ARG A 279 -4.48 -5.74 -7.28
N SER A 280 -3.75 -4.63 -7.41
CA SER A 280 -2.37 -4.53 -6.91
C SER A 280 -2.30 -4.34 -5.40
N LEU A 281 -3.37 -3.83 -4.77
CA LEU A 281 -3.49 -3.66 -3.33
C LEU A 281 -4.05 -4.88 -2.59
N ALA A 282 -4.67 -5.82 -3.31
CA ALA A 282 -5.25 -7.04 -2.75
C ALA A 282 -4.19 -7.92 -2.08
N ASP A 283 -4.54 -8.51 -0.93
CA ASP A 283 -3.71 -9.48 -0.21
C ASP A 283 -3.62 -10.80 -0.99
N ARG A 284 -4.72 -11.16 -1.67
CA ARG A 284 -4.78 -12.28 -2.62
C ARG A 284 -5.46 -11.82 -3.90
N CYS A 285 -4.82 -12.12 -5.03
CA CYS A 285 -5.41 -11.96 -6.35
C CYS A 285 -5.41 -13.31 -7.06
N GLU A 286 -6.59 -13.85 -7.33
CA GLU A 286 -6.75 -15.20 -7.90
C GLU A 286 -7.62 -15.19 -9.15
N VAL A 287 -7.34 -16.09 -10.08
CA VAL A 287 -8.24 -16.38 -11.22
C VAL A 287 -9.10 -17.61 -10.88
N VAL A 288 -8.53 -18.57 -10.17
CA VAL A 288 -9.20 -19.76 -9.66
C VAL A 288 -9.08 -19.75 -8.14
N PHE A 289 -10.22 -19.80 -7.48
CA PHE A 289 -10.31 -19.69 -6.03
C PHE A 289 -9.69 -20.89 -5.30
N SER A 290 -8.91 -20.61 -4.25
CA SER A 290 -8.29 -21.62 -3.39
C SER A 290 -8.56 -21.41 -1.89
N THR A 291 -8.91 -22.50 -1.20
CA THR A 291 -9.14 -22.56 0.25
C THR A 291 -7.88 -23.02 1.00
N PRO A 292 -7.70 -22.64 2.29
CA PRO A 292 -8.56 -21.78 3.11
C PRO A 292 -8.41 -20.29 2.77
N ILE A 293 -9.40 -19.51 3.18
CA ILE A 293 -9.42 -18.05 3.01
C ILE A 293 -8.85 -17.40 4.28
N PRO A 294 -7.92 -16.44 4.17
CA PRO A 294 -7.45 -15.70 5.33
C PRO A 294 -8.50 -14.70 5.81
N ASP A 295 -8.74 -14.68 7.11
CA ASP A 295 -9.58 -13.69 7.77
C ASP A 295 -8.99 -12.27 7.64
N MET A 296 -9.88 -11.28 7.65
CA MET A 296 -9.55 -9.85 7.61
C MET A 296 -8.58 -9.48 6.48
N SER A 297 -8.85 -10.01 5.29
CA SER A 297 -8.03 -9.77 4.10
C SER A 297 -8.82 -9.12 2.97
N LEU A 298 -8.10 -8.48 2.05
CA LEU A 298 -8.64 -8.01 0.77
C LEU A 298 -8.39 -9.07 -0.31
N ILE A 299 -9.46 -9.69 -0.79
CA ILE A 299 -9.39 -10.77 -1.77
C ILE A 299 -10.03 -10.31 -3.06
N TYR A 300 -9.28 -10.45 -4.15
CA TYR A 300 -9.72 -10.12 -5.50
C TYR A 300 -9.73 -11.38 -6.36
N ILE A 301 -10.90 -11.75 -6.88
CA ILE A 301 -11.09 -12.86 -7.81
C ILE A 301 -11.37 -12.28 -9.19
N ASN A 302 -10.46 -12.51 -10.13
CA ASN A 302 -10.59 -12.09 -11.52
C ASN A 302 -11.29 -13.18 -12.34
N GLY A 303 -12.61 -13.26 -12.22
CA GLY A 303 -13.45 -14.26 -12.87
C GLY A 303 -14.58 -14.70 -11.96
N ASN A 304 -15.18 -15.84 -12.31
CA ASN A 304 -16.29 -16.40 -11.55
C ASN A 304 -15.78 -17.12 -10.29
N ALA A 305 -16.52 -17.01 -9.19
CA ALA A 305 -16.25 -17.68 -7.94
C ALA A 305 -17.38 -18.65 -7.61
N THR A 306 -17.03 -19.92 -7.38
CA THR A 306 -17.97 -20.96 -6.96
C THR A 306 -17.53 -21.56 -5.64
N PHE A 307 -18.41 -21.49 -4.63
CA PHE A 307 -18.20 -22.07 -3.31
C PHE A 307 -19.10 -23.27 -3.13
N THR A 308 -18.49 -24.41 -2.81
CA THR A 308 -19.15 -25.72 -2.71
C THR A 308 -18.98 -26.28 -1.30
N GLU A 309 -19.58 -27.42 -1.00
CA GLU A 309 -19.39 -28.11 0.30
C GLU A 309 -17.91 -28.41 0.60
N SER A 310 -17.13 -28.76 -0.42
CA SER A 310 -15.69 -29.00 -0.27
C SER A 310 -14.84 -27.73 -0.14
N LYS A 311 -15.39 -26.58 -0.56
CA LYS A 311 -14.72 -25.28 -0.58
C LYS A 311 -15.69 -24.18 -0.14
N PRO A 312 -16.12 -24.19 1.13
CA PRO A 312 -17.13 -23.26 1.61
C PRO A 312 -16.54 -21.85 1.73
N LEU A 313 -17.37 -20.82 1.53
CA LEU A 313 -16.98 -19.45 1.83
C LEU A 313 -16.99 -19.27 3.35
N ARG A 314 -15.83 -19.43 4.00
CA ARG A 314 -15.66 -19.26 5.45
C ARG A 314 -14.50 -18.31 5.72
N SER A 315 -14.82 -17.04 5.96
CA SER A 315 -13.84 -15.98 6.20
C SER A 315 -14.48 -14.70 6.69
N SER A 316 -13.64 -13.75 7.11
CA SER A 316 -14.00 -12.33 7.18
C SER A 316 -13.14 -11.46 6.24
N GLY A 317 -13.61 -10.26 5.91
CA GLY A 317 -12.84 -9.26 5.16
C GLY A 317 -13.59 -8.59 4.00
N ILE A 318 -12.85 -8.26 2.94
CA ILE A 318 -13.40 -7.70 1.69
C ILE A 318 -13.18 -8.69 0.57
N LEU A 319 -14.25 -9.19 -0.02
CA LEU A 319 -14.23 -10.11 -1.15
C LEU A 319 -14.73 -9.40 -2.40
N ILE A 320 -13.91 -9.36 -3.44
CA ILE A 320 -14.20 -8.70 -4.70
C ILE A 320 -14.17 -9.74 -5.79
N ILE A 321 -15.27 -9.85 -6.54
CA ILE A 321 -15.44 -10.83 -7.60
C ILE A 321 -15.73 -10.06 -8.88
N ASN A 322 -14.74 -10.07 -9.78
CA ASN A 322 -14.90 -9.53 -11.12
C ASN A 322 -15.48 -10.61 -12.05
N GLY A 323 -16.73 -10.97 -11.78
CA GLY A 323 -17.46 -12.05 -12.45
C GLY A 323 -18.70 -12.43 -11.66
N ASP A 324 -19.16 -13.67 -11.86
CA ASP A 324 -20.31 -14.23 -11.17
C ASP A 324 -19.92 -14.92 -9.85
N LEU A 325 -20.77 -14.77 -8.83
CA LEU A 325 -20.68 -15.52 -7.57
C LEU A 325 -21.73 -16.62 -7.55
N THR A 326 -21.32 -17.85 -7.25
CA THR A 326 -22.22 -18.96 -6.93
C THR A 326 -21.83 -19.57 -5.60
N ILE A 327 -22.73 -19.50 -4.62
CA ILE A 327 -22.65 -20.29 -3.39
C ILE A 327 -23.64 -21.45 -3.54
N GLU A 328 -23.11 -22.66 -3.69
CA GLU A 328 -23.92 -23.86 -3.93
C GLU A 328 -24.71 -24.26 -2.68
N GLU A 329 -25.78 -25.03 -2.91
CA GLU A 329 -26.54 -25.67 -1.84
C GLU A 329 -25.61 -26.55 -0.99
N HIS A 330 -25.90 -26.64 0.31
CA HIS A 330 -25.12 -27.42 1.28
C HIS A 330 -23.67 -26.95 1.50
N SER A 331 -23.27 -25.79 0.96
CA SER A 331 -21.93 -25.25 1.19
C SER A 331 -21.67 -24.84 2.65
N ASN A 332 -22.69 -24.56 3.47
CA ASN A 332 -22.51 -24.10 4.86
C ASN A 332 -21.54 -22.90 4.95
N SER A 333 -21.76 -21.92 4.06
CA SER A 333 -20.94 -20.73 3.92
C SER A 333 -21.26 -19.71 5.01
N LEU A 334 -20.23 -19.13 5.62
CA LEU A 334 -20.29 -18.15 6.70
C LEU A 334 -19.30 -17.03 6.39
N TYR A 335 -19.78 -15.83 6.07
CA TYR A 335 -18.92 -14.72 5.72
C TYR A 335 -19.23 -13.48 6.56
N SER A 336 -18.19 -12.79 7.04
CA SER A 336 -18.35 -11.53 7.76
C SER A 336 -17.58 -10.40 7.09
N GLY A 337 -18.29 -9.42 6.53
CA GLY A 337 -17.67 -8.25 5.90
C GLY A 337 -18.38 -7.77 4.63
N LEU A 338 -17.59 -7.30 3.66
CA LEU A 338 -18.11 -6.74 2.42
C LEU A 338 -17.84 -7.67 1.25
N ILE A 339 -18.86 -7.96 0.44
CA ILE A 339 -18.73 -8.69 -0.81
C ILE A 339 -19.16 -7.77 -1.96
N TYR A 340 -18.30 -7.58 -2.96
CA TYR A 340 -18.57 -6.79 -4.15
C TYR A 340 -18.49 -7.66 -5.41
N ILE A 341 -19.54 -7.63 -6.24
CA ILE A 341 -19.72 -8.53 -7.37
C ILE A 341 -20.07 -7.71 -8.61
N THR A 342 -19.27 -7.83 -9.67
CA THR A 342 -19.53 -7.14 -10.94
C THR A 342 -20.55 -7.86 -11.81
N GLY A 343 -20.66 -9.18 -11.70
CA GLY A 343 -21.63 -10.01 -12.40
C GLY A 343 -22.87 -10.34 -11.57
N ASN A 344 -23.37 -11.56 -11.72
CA ASN A 344 -24.55 -12.09 -11.05
C ASN A 344 -24.17 -12.84 -9.78
N ALA A 345 -25.08 -12.89 -8.82
CA ALA A 345 -24.92 -13.61 -7.57
C ALA A 345 -26.05 -14.64 -7.39
N VAL A 346 -25.68 -15.89 -7.17
CA VAL A 346 -26.59 -16.96 -6.76
C VAL A 346 -26.12 -17.48 -5.40
N ILE A 347 -26.95 -17.30 -4.38
CA ILE A 347 -26.62 -17.65 -2.99
C ILE A 347 -27.64 -18.65 -2.47
N ASN A 348 -27.26 -19.92 -2.39
CA ASN A 348 -28.14 -20.99 -1.93
C ASN A 348 -27.94 -21.35 -0.44
N THR A 349 -28.83 -22.18 0.07
CA THR A 349 -28.92 -22.55 1.49
C THR A 349 -28.03 -23.75 1.84
N PRO A 350 -27.46 -23.86 3.05
CA PRO A 350 -27.42 -22.87 4.12
C PRO A 350 -26.25 -21.88 3.96
N CYS A 351 -26.54 -20.59 4.15
CA CYS A 351 -25.55 -19.53 4.04
C CYS A 351 -25.88 -18.38 5.00
N LEU A 352 -24.87 -17.81 5.66
CA LEU A 352 -24.98 -16.56 6.41
C LEU A 352 -23.89 -15.58 5.96
N ILE A 353 -24.31 -14.41 5.51
CA ILE A 353 -23.42 -13.28 5.21
C ILE A 353 -23.77 -12.16 6.19
N SER A 354 -22.87 -11.86 7.12
CA SER A 354 -22.98 -10.75 8.06
C SER A 354 -22.17 -9.55 7.54
N GLY A 355 -22.84 -8.52 7.04
CA GLY A 355 -22.22 -7.31 6.54
C GLY A 355 -22.98 -6.72 5.35
N CYS A 356 -22.30 -6.50 4.22
CA CYS A 356 -22.91 -5.85 3.06
C CYS A 356 -22.54 -6.57 1.75
N LEU A 357 -23.56 -6.85 0.95
CA LEU A 357 -23.43 -7.45 -0.37
C LEU A 357 -23.76 -6.39 -1.44
N ILE A 358 -22.82 -6.12 -2.33
CA ILE A 358 -22.98 -5.19 -3.45
C ILE A 358 -22.95 -5.99 -4.74
N VAL A 359 -24.04 -5.94 -5.52
CA VAL A 359 -24.19 -6.71 -6.76
C VAL A 359 -24.59 -5.79 -7.90
N ASN A 360 -23.78 -5.76 -8.96
CA ASN A 360 -24.10 -4.95 -10.14
C ASN A 360 -25.08 -5.67 -11.11
N GLY A 361 -24.98 -6.99 -11.21
CA GLY A 361 -25.87 -7.84 -12.02
C GLY A 361 -27.17 -8.22 -11.32
N SER A 362 -27.57 -9.49 -11.45
CA SER A 362 -28.74 -10.07 -10.76
C SER A 362 -28.37 -10.72 -9.44
N LEU A 363 -29.33 -10.79 -8.52
CA LEU A 363 -29.19 -11.53 -7.26
C LEU A 363 -30.33 -12.54 -7.15
N THR A 364 -29.99 -13.81 -7.01
CA THR A 364 -30.92 -14.86 -6.60
C THR A 364 -30.51 -15.34 -5.22
N LEU A 365 -31.36 -15.07 -4.22
CA LEU A 365 -31.16 -15.53 -2.85
C LEU A 365 -32.08 -16.71 -2.55
N SER A 366 -31.49 -17.80 -2.07
CA SER A 366 -32.12 -19.10 -1.87
C SER A 366 -32.61 -19.74 -3.18
N SER A 367 -33.07 -20.99 -3.10
CA SER A 367 -33.70 -21.74 -4.19
C SER A 367 -35.19 -21.97 -3.90
N SER A 368 -36.00 -22.23 -4.94
CA SER A 368 -37.44 -22.51 -4.77
C SER A 368 -37.70 -23.81 -3.99
N SER A 369 -36.74 -24.73 -4.01
CA SER A 369 -36.74 -26.01 -3.28
C SER A 369 -36.09 -25.94 -1.90
N ALA A 370 -35.63 -24.77 -1.45
CA ALA A 370 -34.85 -24.65 -0.22
C ALA A 370 -35.55 -25.25 1.01
N THR A 371 -34.78 -26.02 1.77
CA THR A 371 -35.18 -26.61 3.06
C THR A 371 -34.58 -25.86 4.24
N ASP A 372 -33.44 -25.20 4.05
CA ASP A 372 -32.73 -24.41 5.06
C ASP A 372 -32.81 -22.90 4.72
N VAL A 373 -32.03 -22.06 5.40
CA VAL A 373 -32.05 -20.59 5.27
C VAL A 373 -30.79 -20.06 4.61
N ALA A 374 -30.95 -19.10 3.70
CA ALA A 374 -29.86 -18.24 3.23
C ALA A 374 -30.14 -16.82 3.73
N GLU A 375 -29.26 -16.29 4.57
CA GLU A 375 -29.46 -15.02 5.28
C GLU A 375 -28.33 -14.04 4.97
N ILE A 376 -28.71 -12.80 4.63
CA ILE A 376 -27.81 -11.66 4.52
C ILE A 376 -28.25 -10.66 5.59
N ASP A 377 -27.42 -10.49 6.61
CA ASP A 377 -27.69 -9.63 7.75
C ASP A 377 -26.74 -8.43 7.75
N TYR A 378 -27.31 -7.23 7.81
CA TYR A 378 -26.53 -6.02 7.83
C TYR A 378 -25.91 -5.79 9.20
N ASP A 379 -24.58 -5.88 9.27
CA ASP A 379 -23.82 -5.55 10.47
C ASP A 379 -22.81 -4.43 10.19
N GLU A 380 -23.16 -3.22 10.65
CA GLU A 380 -22.31 -2.04 10.52
C GLU A 380 -21.02 -2.15 11.34
N SER A 381 -21.05 -2.84 12.49
CA SER A 381 -19.88 -2.99 13.35
C SER A 381 -18.80 -3.85 12.69
N TRP A 382 -19.20 -4.93 12.01
CA TRP A 382 -18.29 -5.74 11.22
C TRP A 382 -17.72 -4.97 10.03
N ILE A 383 -18.56 -4.22 9.31
CA ILE A 383 -18.09 -3.43 8.16
C ILE A 383 -17.07 -2.37 8.61
N ASN A 384 -17.33 -1.67 9.70
CA ASN A 384 -16.39 -0.69 10.26
C ASN A 384 -15.08 -1.35 10.71
N THR A 385 -15.16 -2.54 11.33
CA THR A 385 -13.97 -3.32 11.70
C THR A 385 -13.15 -3.72 10.48
N VAL A 386 -13.81 -4.22 9.43
CA VAL A 386 -13.17 -4.59 8.16
C VAL A 386 -12.54 -3.38 7.49
N ILE A 387 -13.22 -2.23 7.44
CA ILE A 387 -12.64 -0.98 6.91
C ILE A 387 -11.42 -0.55 7.73
N GLN A 388 -11.47 -0.64 9.05
CA GLN A 388 -10.36 -0.24 9.92
C GLN A 388 -9.15 -1.16 9.82
N GLN A 389 -9.34 -2.46 9.53
CA GLN A 389 -8.25 -3.43 9.46
C GLN A 389 -7.72 -3.64 8.04
N VAL A 390 -8.62 -3.79 7.06
CA VAL A 390 -8.28 -4.14 5.67
C VAL A 390 -7.92 -2.91 4.85
N CYS A 391 -8.66 -1.82 5.02
CA CYS A 391 -8.49 -0.57 4.27
C CYS A 391 -7.49 0.40 4.90
N GLN A 392 -6.51 -0.09 5.68
CA GLN A 392 -5.41 0.75 6.17
C GLN A 392 -4.48 1.21 5.04
N TYR A 393 -3.58 2.13 5.35
CA TYR A 393 -2.57 2.58 4.39
C TYR A 393 -1.67 1.43 3.93
N ARG A 394 -1.56 1.27 2.62
CA ARG A 394 -0.76 0.26 1.92
C ARG A 394 0.26 0.95 1.03
N GLU A 395 1.45 0.39 0.97
CA GLU A 395 2.50 0.86 0.07
C GLU A 395 2.17 0.49 -1.37
N ASN A 396 2.27 1.44 -2.28
CA ASN A 396 2.21 1.17 -3.71
C ASN A 396 3.59 0.73 -4.23
N LYS A 397 3.84 -0.58 -4.19
CA LYS A 397 5.14 -1.18 -4.58
C LYS A 397 5.55 -0.91 -6.03
N SER A 398 4.63 -0.53 -6.91
CA SER A 398 4.96 -0.22 -8.31
C SER A 398 5.55 1.18 -8.52
N LEU A 399 5.49 2.06 -7.52
CA LEU A 399 5.92 3.47 -7.62
C LEU A 399 7.12 3.82 -6.72
N THR A 400 7.89 2.82 -6.28
CA THR A 400 9.10 3.08 -5.47
C THR A 400 10.25 3.54 -6.36
N HIS A 401 10.74 4.76 -6.13
CA HIS A 401 11.92 5.29 -6.80
C HIS A 401 13.09 5.43 -5.83
N THR A 402 14.30 5.17 -6.32
CA THR A 402 15.53 5.33 -5.54
C THR A 402 16.46 6.30 -6.25
N PHE A 403 16.84 7.36 -5.56
CA PHE A 403 17.78 8.36 -6.06
C PHE A 403 19.12 8.20 -5.35
N LYS A 404 20.15 7.90 -6.13
CA LYS A 404 21.53 7.76 -5.63
C LYS A 404 22.24 9.09 -5.81
N LEU A 405 22.54 9.76 -4.70
CA LEU A 405 23.42 10.91 -4.69
C LEU A 405 24.83 10.41 -4.38
N ILE A 406 25.66 10.26 -5.41
CA ILE A 406 27.09 10.06 -5.21
C ILE A 406 27.64 11.45 -4.85
N GLN A 407 27.93 11.69 -3.57
CA GLN A 407 28.74 12.85 -3.23
C GLN A 407 30.17 12.58 -3.70
N GLY A 408 30.67 13.45 -4.57
CA GLY A 408 32.10 13.57 -4.81
C GLY A 408 32.80 13.94 -3.50
N MET A 409 33.93 13.27 -3.24
CA MET A 409 34.80 13.49 -2.09
C MET A 409 35.17 14.95 -1.87
#